data_AF-A0A2N2DT81-F1
#
_entry.id   AF-A0A2N2DT81-F1
#
_cell.length_a   1.000
_cell.length_b   1.000
_cell.length_c   1.000
_cell.angle_alpha   90.00
_cell.angle_beta   90.00
_cell.angle_gamma   90.00
#
_symmetry.space_group_name_H-M   'P 1'
#
loop_
_entity.id
_entity.type
_entity.pdbx_description
1 polymer ?
#
loop_
_entity_poly.entity_id
_entity_poly.type
_entity_poly.pdbx_seq_one_letter_code
_entity_poly.pdbx_strand_id
1 'polypeptide(L)'
;MTVHSFFNIILLLYLLSFPVLLEINKRHFKGKNKSLNVVTRRGRAIHPYVGALLIISGAIHGYGKLDGELTLHTGSILLMLLILNGILGFIFKKTRKRNLALLHRSVGIAIVIAFFVHYLKPWLI
;
A
#
# COMPACT_ATOMS: atom_id res chain seq x y z
N MET A 1 -18.51 -7.88 -4.48
CA MET A 1 -17.05 -7.76 -4.74
C MET A 1 -16.73 -8.47 -6.05
N THR A 2 -15.89 -7.88 -6.91
CA THR A 2 -15.41 -8.56 -8.14
C THR A 2 -14.06 -9.23 -7.88
N VAL A 3 -13.63 -10.13 -8.78
CA VAL A 3 -12.29 -10.75 -8.73
C VAL A 3 -11.19 -9.70 -8.72
N HIS A 4 -11.36 -8.61 -9.49
CA HIS A 4 -10.41 -7.50 -9.53
C HIS A 4 -10.31 -6.74 -8.19
N SER A 5 -11.44 -6.51 -7.52
CA SER A 5 -11.42 -5.93 -6.16
C SER A 5 -10.65 -6.82 -5.18
N PHE A 6 -10.84 -8.13 -5.25
CA PHE A 6 -10.14 -9.07 -4.38
C PHE A 6 -8.63 -9.08 -4.64
N PHE A 7 -8.22 -9.02 -5.91
CA PHE A 7 -6.81 -8.88 -6.30
C PHE A 7 -6.16 -7.63 -5.67
N ASN A 8 -6.82 -6.47 -5.75
CA ASN A 8 -6.32 -5.23 -5.13
C ASN A 8 -6.20 -5.37 -3.60
N ILE A 9 -7.15 -6.03 -2.94
CA ILE A 9 -7.10 -6.28 -1.49
C ILE A 9 -5.88 -7.14 -1.14
N ILE A 10 -5.60 -8.22 -1.90
CA ILE A 10 -4.43 -9.06 -1.65
C ILE A 10 -3.13 -8.26 -1.80
N LEU A 11 -3.01 -7.44 -2.84
CA LEU A 11 -1.82 -6.59 -3.03
C LEU A 11 -1.65 -5.60 -1.88
N LEU A 12 -2.74 -4.96 -1.42
CA LEU A 12 -2.72 -4.05 -0.28
C LEU A 12 -2.30 -4.78 1.01
N LEU A 13 -2.89 -5.94 1.30
CA LEU A 13 -2.54 -6.76 2.46
C LEU A 13 -1.07 -7.20 2.42
N TYR A 14 -0.56 -7.57 1.25
CA TYR A 14 0.87 -7.87 1.09
C TYR A 14 1.74 -6.66 1.49
N LEU A 15 1.43 -5.46 0.99
CA LEU A 15 2.20 -4.25 1.31
C LEU A 15 2.15 -3.91 2.81
N LEU A 16 0.98 -4.06 3.45
CA LEU A 16 0.79 -3.81 4.87
C LEU A 16 1.44 -4.88 5.76
N SER A 17 1.57 -6.11 5.28
CA SER A 17 2.26 -7.17 6.02
C SER A 17 3.75 -6.88 6.19
N PHE A 18 4.37 -6.14 5.26
CA PHE A 18 5.80 -5.88 5.28
C PHE A 18 6.30 -5.14 6.54
N PRO A 19 5.75 -3.97 6.93
CA PRO A 19 6.15 -3.31 8.17
C PRO A 19 5.85 -4.17 9.43
N VAL A 20 4.78 -4.97 9.40
CA VAL A 20 4.45 -5.90 10.50
C VAL A 20 5.52 -6.97 10.65
N LEU A 21 5.91 -7.62 9.55
CA LEU A 21 6.97 -8.65 9.55
C LEU A 21 8.33 -8.09 10.00
N LEU A 22 8.66 -6.86 9.60
CA LEU A 22 9.87 -6.18 10.07
C LEU A 22 9.83 -5.97 11.59
N GLU A 23 8.70 -5.52 12.14
CA GLU A 23 8.56 -5.26 13.56
C GLU A 23 8.57 -6.56 14.38
N ILE A 24 7.92 -7.62 13.89
CA ILE A 24 7.95 -8.95 14.51
C ILE A 24 9.38 -9.48 14.59
N ASN A 25 10.12 -9.43 13.48
CA ASN A 25 11.50 -9.91 13.44
C ASN A 25 12.41 -9.10 14.39
N LYS A 26 12.18 -7.80 14.49
CA LYS A 26 12.93 -6.92 15.38
C LYS A 26 12.62 -7.17 16.86
N ARG A 27 11.33 -7.25 17.24
CA ARG A 27 10.90 -7.35 18.65
C ARG A 27 11.03 -8.75 19.22
N HIS A 28 10.55 -9.76 18.50
CA HIS A 28 10.48 -11.13 19.03
C HIS A 28 11.74 -11.94 18.73
N PHE A 29 12.28 -11.81 17.52
CA PHE A 29 13.42 -12.60 17.08
C PHE A 29 14.76 -11.87 17.17
N LYS A 30 14.75 -10.57 17.52
CA LYS A 30 15.94 -9.70 17.61
C LYS A 30 16.84 -9.79 16.36
N GLY A 31 16.23 -10.02 15.19
CA GLY A 31 16.93 -10.20 13.91
C GLY A 31 17.68 -11.53 13.73
N LYS A 32 17.53 -12.50 14.64
CA LYS A 32 18.26 -13.78 14.59
C LYS A 32 17.59 -14.85 13.73
N ASN A 33 16.33 -14.65 13.32
CA ASN A 33 15.60 -15.63 12.52
C ASN A 33 16.03 -15.56 11.03
N LYS A 34 16.80 -16.56 10.57
CA LYS A 34 17.29 -16.64 9.18
C LYS A 34 16.16 -16.64 8.15
N SER A 35 15.06 -17.37 8.41
CA SER A 35 13.94 -17.46 7.47
C SER A 35 13.25 -16.11 7.31
N LEU A 36 12.92 -15.43 8.42
CA LEU A 36 12.33 -14.09 8.38
C LEU A 36 13.27 -13.05 7.76
N ASN A 37 14.58 -13.18 7.96
CA ASN A 37 15.56 -12.32 7.29
C ASN A 37 15.54 -12.51 5.77
N VAL A 38 15.41 -13.75 5.27
CA VAL A 38 15.28 -14.01 3.83
C VAL A 38 13.99 -13.43 3.28
N VAL A 39 12.87 -13.67 3.97
CA VAL A 39 11.54 -13.16 3.58
C VAL A 39 11.53 -11.64 3.55
N THR A 40 11.99 -10.97 4.60
CA THR A 40 12.02 -9.49 4.66
C THR A 40 13.00 -8.88 3.66
N ARG A 41 14.11 -9.55 3.35
CA ARG A 41 15.03 -9.12 2.28
C ARG A 41 14.38 -9.18 0.90
N ARG A 42 13.74 -10.31 0.57
CA ARG A 42 13.00 -10.47 -0.70
C ARG A 42 11.80 -9.52 -0.77
N GLY A 43 11.03 -9.43 0.31
CA GLY A 43 9.91 -8.51 0.44
C GLY A 43 10.34 -7.06 0.20
N ARG A 44 11.49 -6.62 0.72
CA ARG A 44 12.00 -5.26 0.47
C ARG A 44 12.30 -5.00 -1.01
N ALA A 45 12.79 -6.01 -1.73
CA ALA A 45 13.05 -5.90 -3.16
C ALA A 45 11.74 -5.85 -3.97
N ILE A 46 10.75 -6.66 -3.59
CA ILE A 46 9.48 -6.81 -4.32
C ILE A 46 8.46 -5.71 -3.99
N HIS A 47 8.48 -5.16 -2.77
CA HIS A 47 7.56 -4.15 -2.26
C HIS A 47 7.28 -2.97 -3.21
N PRO A 48 8.28 -2.28 -3.80
CA PRO A 48 7.99 -1.18 -4.73
C PRO A 48 7.26 -1.64 -6.00
N TYR A 49 7.51 -2.85 -6.49
CA TYR A 49 6.84 -3.39 -7.68
C TYR A 49 5.38 -3.75 -7.38
N VAL A 50 5.11 -4.35 -6.22
CA VAL A 50 3.73 -4.62 -5.76
C VAL A 50 2.97 -3.32 -5.51
N GLY A 51 3.65 -2.30 -4.98
CA GLY A 51 3.07 -0.96 -4.82
C GLY A 51 2.65 -0.34 -6.16
N ALA A 52 3.53 -0.38 -7.15
CA ALA A 52 3.22 0.10 -8.51
C ALA A 52 2.06 -0.70 -9.13
N LEU A 53 2.06 -2.03 -8.98
CA LEU A 53 1.00 -2.89 -9.49
C LEU A 53 -0.36 -2.58 -8.83
N LEU A 54 -0.38 -2.33 -7.52
CA LEU A 54 -1.59 -1.93 -6.80
C LEU A 54 -2.12 -0.58 -7.30
N ILE A 55 -1.23 0.40 -7.55
CA ILE A 55 -1.64 1.71 -8.09
C ILE A 55 -2.28 1.54 -9.47
N ILE A 56 -1.61 0.83 -10.39
CA ILE A 56 -2.10 0.61 -11.76
C ILE A 56 -3.43 -0.15 -11.73
N SER A 57 -3.48 -1.25 -10.99
CA SER A 57 -4.69 -2.08 -10.87
C SER A 57 -5.83 -1.32 -10.16
N GLY A 58 -5.52 -0.46 -9.20
CA GLY A 58 -6.47 0.44 -8.54
C GLY A 58 -7.04 1.49 -9.49
N ALA A 59 -6.21 2.08 -10.36
CA ALA A 59 -6.65 3.01 -11.39
C ALA A 59 -7.59 2.35 -12.40
N ILE A 60 -7.24 1.15 -12.91
CA ILE A 60 -8.12 0.36 -13.79
C ILE A 60 -9.43 0.03 -13.08
N HIS A 61 -9.37 -0.31 -11.79
CA HIS A 61 -10.55 -0.64 -10.99
C HIS A 61 -11.51 0.54 -10.89
N GLY A 62 -10.98 1.73 -10.52
CA GLY A 62 -11.76 2.95 -10.41
C GLY A 62 -12.38 3.36 -11.74
N TYR A 63 -11.58 3.37 -12.81
CA TYR A 63 -12.05 3.73 -14.16
C TYR A 63 -13.22 2.82 -14.61
N GLY A 64 -13.08 1.51 -14.43
CA GLY A 64 -14.13 0.56 -14.80
C GLY A 64 -15.35 0.56 -13.85
N LYS A 65 -15.25 1.18 -12.66
CA LYS A 65 -16.39 1.33 -11.74
C LYS A 65 -17.14 2.64 -11.88
N LEU A 66 -16.52 3.63 -12.53
CA LEU A 66 -17.10 4.93 -12.83
C LEU A 66 -17.51 5.05 -14.30
N ASP A 67 -17.65 3.92 -15.02
CA ASP A 67 -17.98 3.89 -16.46
C ASP A 67 -17.08 4.80 -17.32
N GLY A 68 -15.81 4.95 -16.90
CA GLY A 68 -14.80 5.79 -17.55
C GLY A 68 -14.77 7.26 -17.11
N GLU A 69 -15.66 7.67 -16.21
CA GLU A 69 -15.67 9.04 -15.68
C GLU A 69 -14.61 9.26 -14.60
N LEU A 70 -14.07 10.47 -14.56
CA LEU A 70 -13.13 10.91 -13.52
C LEU A 70 -13.87 11.69 -12.44
N THR A 71 -14.55 10.97 -11.57
CA THR A 71 -15.31 11.55 -10.45
C THR A 71 -14.52 11.45 -9.15
N LEU A 72 -14.55 12.51 -8.34
CA LEU A 72 -13.98 12.46 -7.00
C LEU A 72 -14.91 11.60 -6.12
N HIS A 73 -14.37 10.57 -5.49
CA HIS A 73 -15.06 9.73 -4.52
C HIS A 73 -14.04 9.07 -3.59
N THR A 74 -14.49 8.29 -2.61
CA THR A 74 -13.58 7.55 -1.70
C THR A 74 -12.52 6.70 -2.40
N GLY A 75 -12.82 6.13 -3.57
CA GLY A 75 -11.90 5.30 -4.33
C GLY A 75 -10.78 6.12 -5.00
N SER A 76 -11.10 7.28 -5.58
CA SER A 76 -10.08 8.18 -6.11
C SER A 76 -9.23 8.82 -5.01
N ILE A 77 -9.80 9.10 -3.83
CA ILE A 77 -9.01 9.49 -2.64
C ILE A 77 -8.03 8.40 -2.22
N LEU A 78 -8.48 7.14 -2.14
CA LEU A 78 -7.61 6.00 -1.83
C LEU A 78 -6.50 5.86 -2.87
N LEU A 79 -6.80 6.01 -4.16
CA LEU A 79 -5.81 5.95 -5.23
C LEU A 79 -4.78 7.09 -5.13
N MET A 80 -5.22 8.32 -4.85
CA MET A 80 -4.31 9.45 -4.63
C MET A 80 -3.37 9.21 -3.45
N LEU A 81 -3.87 8.66 -2.34
CA LEU A 81 -3.03 8.30 -1.19
C LEU A 81 -2.03 7.19 -1.55
N LEU A 82 -2.43 6.18 -2.31
CA LEU A 82 -1.53 5.12 -2.79
C LEU A 82 -0.40 5.71 -3.66
N ILE A 83 -0.73 6.60 -4.60
CA ILE A 83 0.25 7.30 -5.46
C ILE A 83 1.21 8.14 -4.61
N LEU A 84 0.68 8.99 -3.72
CA LEU A 84 1.48 9.79 -2.81
C LEU A 84 2.44 8.92 -1.98
N ASN A 85 1.93 7.80 -1.45
CA ASN A 85 2.74 6.91 -0.64
C ASN A 85 3.86 6.22 -1.45
N GLY A 86 3.58 5.85 -2.69
CA GLY A 86 4.57 5.34 -3.65
C GLY A 86 5.67 6.35 -3.94
N ILE A 87 5.30 7.62 -4.19
CA ILE A 87 6.25 8.73 -4.39
C ILE A 87 7.12 8.93 -3.16
N LEU A 88 6.53 9.00 -1.97
CA LEU A 88 7.27 9.14 -0.71
C LEU A 88 8.26 7.98 -0.50
N GLY A 89 7.82 6.74 -0.77
CA GLY A 89 8.66 5.55 -0.69
C GLY A 89 9.84 5.59 -1.67
N PHE A 90 9.61 6.06 -2.90
CA PHE A 90 10.64 6.23 -3.92
C PHE A 90 11.66 7.31 -3.53
N ILE A 91 11.21 8.50 -3.11
CA ILE A 91 12.09 9.59 -2.67
C ILE A 91 12.88 9.17 -1.43
N PHE A 92 12.24 8.46 -0.48
CA PHE A 92 12.94 7.91 0.68
C PHE A 92 14.04 6.91 0.27
N LYS A 93 13.77 6.02 -0.70
CA LYS A 93 14.78 5.07 -1.19
C LYS A 93 16.04 5.79 -1.72
N LYS A 94 15.88 6.94 -2.39
CA LYS A 94 16.97 7.75 -2.93
C LYS A 94 17.69 8.58 -1.86
N THR A 95 16.93 9.24 -0.98
CA THR A 95 17.47 10.26 -0.06
C THR A 95 17.77 9.75 1.35
N ARG A 96 17.17 8.63 1.75
CA ARG A 96 17.24 8.04 3.11
C ARG A 96 16.84 8.99 4.26
N LYS A 97 16.17 10.12 3.97
CA LYS A 97 15.72 11.08 4.98
C LYS A 97 14.67 10.45 5.90
N ARG A 98 14.90 10.49 7.22
CA ARG A 98 14.03 9.87 8.23
C ARG A 98 12.60 10.43 8.20
N ASN A 99 12.43 11.73 7.93
CA ASN A 99 11.12 12.36 7.83
C ASN A 99 10.27 11.75 6.70
N LEU A 100 10.87 11.39 5.57
CA LEU A 100 10.15 10.72 4.48
C LEU A 100 9.73 9.29 4.85
N ALA A 101 10.54 8.58 5.63
CA ALA A 101 10.16 7.27 6.14
C ALA A 101 9.00 7.35 7.13
N LEU A 102 8.95 8.42 7.95
CA LEU A 102 7.81 8.69 8.84
C LEU A 102 6.57 9.02 8.02
N LEU A 103 6.66 9.95 7.07
CA LEU A 103 5.55 10.31 6.19
C LEU A 103 5.00 9.12 5.40
N HIS A 104 5.87 8.30 4.79
CA HIS A 104 5.45 7.09 4.09
C HIS A 104 4.67 6.12 5.00
N ARG A 105 5.07 5.97 6.27
CA ARG A 105 4.32 5.15 7.23
C ARG A 105 3.00 5.80 7.63
N SER A 106 2.99 7.10 7.89
CA SER A 106 1.78 7.85 8.26
C SER A 106 0.74 7.83 7.14
N VAL A 107 1.16 8.04 5.89
CA VAL A 107 0.29 7.90 4.72
C VAL A 107 -0.17 6.44 4.56
N GLY A 108 0.69 5.45 4.86
CA GLY A 108 0.30 4.05 4.94
C GLY A 108 -0.88 3.79 5.91
N ILE A 109 -0.89 4.44 7.07
CA ILE A 109 -2.03 4.37 8.01
C ILE A 109 -3.27 5.05 7.43
N ALA A 110 -3.11 6.22 6.81
CA ALA A 110 -4.22 6.92 6.13
C ALA A 110 -4.83 6.05 5.01
N ILE A 111 -4.02 5.31 4.26
CA ILE A 111 -4.48 4.35 3.24
C ILE A 111 -5.35 3.26 3.86
N VAL A 112 -4.97 2.71 5.03
CA VAL A 112 -5.79 1.69 5.72
C VAL A 112 -7.16 2.26 6.08
N ILE A 113 -7.20 3.48 6.63
CA ILE A 113 -8.45 4.16 6.99
C ILE A 113 -9.29 4.40 5.73
N ALA A 114 -8.70 4.99 4.69
CA ALA A 114 -9.37 5.26 3.42
C ALA A 114 -9.87 3.97 2.74
N PHE A 115 -9.12 2.87 2.84
CA PHE A 115 -9.55 1.57 2.36
C PHE A 115 -10.83 1.10 3.06
N PHE A 116 -10.90 1.18 4.39
CA PHE A 116 -12.12 0.80 5.12
C PHE A 116 -13.30 1.70 4.77
N VAL A 117 -13.08 3.01 4.66
CA VAL A 117 -14.13 3.94 4.24
C VAL A 117 -14.64 3.58 2.84
N HIS A 118 -13.74 3.37 1.88
CA HIS A 118 -14.11 2.98 0.51
C HIS A 118 -14.78 1.60 0.46
N TYR A 119 -14.30 0.63 1.24
CA TYR A 119 -14.86 -0.71 1.28
C TYR A 119 -16.28 -0.74 1.85
N LEU A 120 -16.55 0.03 2.90
CA LEU A 120 -17.85 0.09 3.57
C LEU A 120 -18.84 1.05 2.89
N LYS A 121 -18.33 2.15 2.31
CA LYS A 121 -19.13 3.20 1.66
C LYS A 121 -18.43 3.70 0.38
N PRO A 122 -18.40 2.89 -0.69
CA PRO A 122 -17.64 3.20 -1.92
C PRO A 122 -18.15 4.43 -2.68
N TRP A 123 -19.43 4.77 -2.47
CA TRP A 123 -20.16 5.91 -3.05
C TRP A 123 -20.14 7.16 -2.16
N LEU A 124 -19.39 7.14 -1.06
CA LEU A 124 -19.20 8.34 -0.26
C LEU A 124 -18.22 9.26 -1.00
N ILE A 125 -18.63 10.53 -1.13
CA ILE A 125 -18.07 11.54 -2.05
C ILE A 125 -18.35 11.16 -3.50
#